data_AF-A0A1C5CYK8-F1
#
_entry.id   AF-A0A1C5CYK8-F1
#
_cell.length_a   1.000
_cell.length_b   1.000
_cell.length_c   1.000
_cell.angle_alpha   90.00
_cell.angle_beta   90.00
_cell.angle_gamma   90.00
#
_symmetry.space_group_name_H-M   'P 1'
#
loop_
_entity.id
_entity.type
_entity.pdbx_description
1 polymer ?
#
loop_
_entity_poly.entity_id
_entity_poly.type
_entity_poly.pdbx_seq_one_letter_code
_entity_poly.pdbx_strand_id
1 'polypeptide(L)' 'MAIELTDALIALEQRTWAEQQAGALTVPTAAAVQAAVTAHAADTGQNRYQVEKALKAAVRHRE' A
#
# COMPACT_ATOMS: atom_id res chain seq x y z
N MET A 1 6.21 -3.60 -17.36
CA MET A 1 4.80 -3.21 -17.17
C MET A 1 4.72 -2.30 -15.95
N ALA A 2 3.99 -1.19 -16.05
CA ALA A 2 3.67 -0.38 -14.89
C ALA A 2 2.63 -1.12 -14.03
N ILE A 3 2.78 -1.09 -12.71
CA ILE A 3 1.75 -1.58 -11.79
C ILE A 3 0.68 -0.49 -11.69
N GLU A 4 -0.55 -0.82 -12.04
CA GLU A 4 -1.70 0.06 -11.79
C GLU A 4 -2.11 -0.05 -10.31
N LEU A 5 -2.14 1.09 -9.62
CA LEU A 5 -2.56 1.21 -8.22
C LEU A 5 -3.88 1.98 -8.17
N THR A 6 -4.82 1.53 -7.34
CA THR A 6 -6.06 2.27 -7.11
C THR A 6 -5.85 3.43 -6.15
N ASP A 7 -6.64 4.50 -6.31
CA ASP A 7 -6.62 5.64 -5.38
C ASP A 7 -6.93 5.22 -3.94
N ALA A 8 -7.81 4.23 -3.76
CA ALA A 8 -8.13 3.67 -2.45
C ALA A 8 -6.90 3.03 -1.79
N LEU A 9 -6.11 2.27 -2.56
CA LEU A 9 -4.88 1.64 -2.07
C LEU A 9 -3.81 2.68 -1.71
N ILE A 10 -3.68 3.73 -2.54
CA ILE A 10 -2.77 4.86 -2.29
C ILE A 10 -3.18 5.62 -1.03
N ALA A 11 -4.47 5.96 -0.87
CA ALA A 11 -4.97 6.68 0.30
C ALA A 11 -4.78 5.88 1.60
N LEU A 12 -5.01 4.57 1.55
CA LEU A 12 -4.80 3.68 2.69
C LEU A 12 -3.33 3.63 3.12
N GLU A 13 -2.41 3.54 2.15
CA GLU A 13 -0.97 3.58 2.44
C GLU A 13 -0.53 4.96 2.92
N GLN A 14 -1.06 6.06 2.38
CA GLN A 14 -0.75 7.42 2.85
C GLN A 14 -1.12 7.61 4.32
N ARG A 15 -2.32 7.16 4.72
CA ARG A 15 -2.74 7.19 6.13
C ARG A 15 -1.80 6.34 6.99
N THR A 16 -1.51 5.12 6.55
CA THR A 16 -0.64 4.19 7.28
C THR A 16 0.77 4.76 7.43
N TRP A 17 1.27 5.43 6.39
CA TRP A 17 2.56 6.08 6.41
C TRP A 17 2.59 7.28 7.35
N ALA A 18 1.54 8.10 7.37
CA ALA A 18 1.42 9.20 8.34
C ALA A 18 1.38 8.69 9.79
N GLU A 19 0.61 7.62 10.06
CA GLU A 19 0.58 6.98 11.39
C GLU A 19 1.96 6.41 11.76
N GLN A 20 2.69 5.81 10.82
CA GLN A 20 4.05 5.30 11.03
C GLN A 20 5.04 6.42 11.36
N GLN A 21 5.01 7.52 10.61
CA GLN A 21 5.86 8.68 10.84
C GLN A 21 5.56 9.35 12.19
N ALA A 22 4.32 9.31 12.65
CA ALA A 22 3.92 9.81 13.96
C ALA A 22 4.20 8.83 15.12
N GLY A 23 4.71 7.62 14.85
CA GLY A 23 4.87 6.57 15.86
C GLY A 23 3.55 6.03 16.42
N ALA A 24 2.44 6.24 15.72
CA ALA A 24 1.08 5.87 16.13
C ALA A 24 0.52 4.67 15.35
N LEU A 25 1.33 4.03 14.50
CA LEU A 25 0.91 2.90 13.67
C LEU A 25 0.41 1.73 14.53
N THR A 26 -0.81 1.28 14.24
CA THR A 26 -1.41 0.12 14.90
C THR A 26 -1.31 -1.14 14.04
N VAL A 27 -1.30 -2.31 14.69
CA VAL A 27 -1.35 -3.61 13.99
C VAL A 27 -2.57 -3.72 13.07
N PRO A 28 -3.80 -3.33 13.48
CA PRO A 28 -4.95 -3.29 12.59
C PRO A 28 -4.76 -2.41 11.35
N THR A 29 -4.19 -1.20 11.48
CA THR A 29 -3.92 -0.33 10.32
C THR A 29 -2.94 -1.01 9.36
N ALA A 30 -1.84 -1.56 9.89
CA ALA A 30 -0.84 -2.25 9.07
C ALA A 30 -1.44 -3.48 8.35
N ALA A 31 -2.29 -4.25 9.05
CA ALA A 31 -2.97 -5.41 8.48
C ALA A 31 -3.95 -5.02 7.37
N ALA A 32 -4.66 -3.90 7.50
CA ALA A 32 -5.58 -3.41 6.49
C ALA A 32 -4.88 -3.12 5.15
N VAL A 33 -3.69 -2.48 5.18
CA VAL A 33 -2.87 -2.28 3.97
C VAL A 33 -2.48 -3.62 3.34
N GLN A 34 -2.00 -4.57 4.15
CA GLN A 34 -1.54 -5.86 3.65
C GLN A 34 -2.67 -6.68 3.02
N ALA A 35 -3.86 -6.64 3.61
CA ALA A 35 -5.06 -7.25 3.05
C ALA A 35 -5.45 -6.58 1.72
N ALA A 36 -5.44 -5.25 1.65
CA ALA A 36 -5.79 -4.51 0.44
C ALA A 36 -4.79 -4.76 -0.71
N VAL A 37 -3.48 -4.78 -0.42
CA VAL A 37 -2.45 -5.16 -1.40
C VAL A 37 -2.66 -6.58 -1.92
N THR A 38 -3.01 -7.51 -1.04
CA THR A 38 -3.23 -8.92 -1.41
C THR A 38 -4.46 -9.07 -2.29
N ALA A 39 -5.56 -8.41 -1.94
CA ALA A 39 -6.79 -8.39 -2.75
C ALA A 39 -6.53 -7.78 -4.13
N HIS A 40 -5.89 -6.61 -4.19
CA HIS A 40 -5.56 -5.94 -5.44
C HIS A 40 -4.69 -6.80 -6.36
N ALA A 41 -3.68 -7.46 -5.80
CA ALA A 41 -2.82 -8.36 -6.55
C ALA A 41 -3.58 -9.58 -7.11
N ALA A 42 -4.50 -10.15 -6.33
CA ALA A 42 -5.35 -11.25 -6.78
C ALA A 42 -6.31 -10.82 -7.89
N ASP A 43 -6.98 -9.67 -7.71
CA ASP A 43 -7.99 -9.16 -8.64
C ASP A 43 -7.38 -8.77 -10.01
N THR A 44 -6.15 -8.26 -10.00
CA THR A 44 -5.43 -7.83 -11.20
C THR A 44 -4.54 -8.92 -11.81
N GLY A 45 -4.43 -10.09 -11.15
CA GLY A 45 -3.49 -11.15 -11.54
C GLY A 45 -2.00 -10.74 -11.43
N GLN A 46 -1.70 -9.71 -10.64
CA GLN A 46 -0.35 -9.18 -10.47
C GLN A 46 0.39 -9.87 -9.32
N ASN A 47 1.72 -9.79 -9.33
CA ASN A 47 2.52 -10.26 -8.22
C ASN A 47 2.38 -9.30 -7.01
N ARG A 48 1.89 -9.82 -5.87
CA ARG A 48 1.71 -9.05 -4.62
C ARG A 48 2.95 -8.27 -4.18
N TYR A 49 4.16 -8.81 -4.33
CA TYR A 49 5.38 -8.09 -3.97
C TYR A 49 5.66 -6.91 -4.90
N GLN A 50 5.33 -7.03 -6.19
CA GLN A 50 5.48 -5.92 -7.14
C GLN A 50 4.46 -4.81 -6.85
N VAL A 51 3.23 -5.18 -6.50
CA VAL A 51 2.19 -4.24 -6.05
C VAL A 51 2.64 -3.49 -4.80
N GLU A 52 3.10 -4.21 -3.77
CA GLU A 52 3.57 -3.58 -2.53
C GLU A 52 4.75 -2.64 -2.78
N LYS A 53 5.72 -3.05 -3.62
CA LYS A 53 6.88 -2.23 -3.97
C LYS A 53 6.45 -0.94 -4.69
N ALA A 54 5.56 -1.05 -5.67
CA ALA A 54 5.05 0.11 -6.41
C ALA A 54 4.28 1.06 -5.49
N LEU A 55 3.43 0.52 -4.61
CA LEU A 55 2.67 1.30 -3.63
C LEU A 55 3.58 2.09 -2.68
N LYS A 56 4.60 1.42 -2.11
CA LYS A 56 5.58 2.07 -1.24
C LYS A 56 6.40 3.12 -1.98
N ALA A 57 6.78 2.86 -3.23
CA ALA A 57 7.45 3.86 -4.07
C ALA A 57 6.58 5.11 -4.28
N ALA A 58 5.30 4.92 -4.60
CA ALA A 58 4.36 6.01 -4.85
C ALA A 58 4.05 6.87 -3.61
N VAL A 59 4.12 6.30 -2.41
CA VAL A 59 3.74 7.00 -1.17
C VAL A 59 4.93 7.42 -0.31
N ARG A 60 5.89 6.52 -0.08
CA ARG A 60 6.98 6.73 0.89
C ARG A 60 8.23 7.35 0.25
N HIS A 61 8.32 7.30 -1.07
CA HIS A 61 9.52 7.71 -1.83
C HIS A 61 9.17 8.71 -2.95
N ARG A 62 8.16 9.57 -2.71
CA ARG A 62 7.91 10.74 -3.57
C ARG A 62 9.05 11.74 -3.38
N GLU A 63 9.93 11.83 -4.37
CA GLU A 63 10.87 12.95 -4.55
C GLU A 63 10.16 14.17 -5.14
#